data_AF-A0AA39KIL7-F1
#
_entry.id   AF-A0AA39KIL7-F1
#
_cell.length_a   1.000
_cell.length_b   1.000
_cell.length_c   1.000
_cell.angle_alpha   90.00
_cell.angle_beta   90.00
_cell.angle_gamma   90.00
#
_symmetry.space_group_name_H-M   'P 1'
#
loop_
_entity.id
_entity.type
_entity.pdbx_description
1 polymer ?
#
loop_
_entity_poly.entity_id
_entity_poly.type
_entity_poly.pdbx_seq_one_letter_code
_entity_poly.pdbx_strand_id
1 'polypeptide(L)'
;MEFQLLIFITCLIFDGIIALPKKQFHQVPKDEAQLEKEYEINLSYLGNRIYGLPNDISGERVARWNPYLGVNPEELGTYAEGDILFSNPTSKSAYASKFFRWRGAEIPYKITGRFKWNRKKFCLPD
;
A
#
# COMPACT_ATOMS: atom_id res chain seq x y z
N MET A 1 -55.20 23.94 -16.21
CA MET A 1 -54.59 22.71 -15.69
C MET A 1 -53.06 22.76 -15.68
N GLU A 2 -52.42 23.46 -16.63
CA GLU A 2 -50.95 23.62 -16.71
C GLU A 2 -50.27 24.16 -15.45
N PHE A 3 -50.86 25.15 -14.77
CA PHE A 3 -50.25 25.77 -13.59
C PHE A 3 -50.17 24.86 -12.36
N GLN A 4 -51.10 23.92 -12.19
CA GLN A 4 -51.06 22.99 -11.06
C GLN A 4 -50.02 21.89 -11.28
N LEU A 5 -49.89 21.41 -12.52
CA LEU A 5 -48.87 20.41 -12.88
C LEU A 5 -47.45 20.95 -12.61
N LEU A 6 -47.22 22.23 -12.92
CA LEU A 6 -45.93 22.88 -12.71
C LEU A 6 -45.55 22.98 -11.22
N ILE A 7 -46.53 23.24 -10.36
CA ILE A 7 -46.33 23.30 -8.89
C ILE A 7 -46.03 21.91 -8.31
N PHE A 8 -46.71 20.86 -8.79
CA PHE A 8 -46.42 19.50 -8.32
C PHE A 8 -45.02 19.02 -8.74
N ILE A 9 -44.56 19.37 -9.94
CA ILE A 9 -43.22 18.99 -10.43
C ILE A 9 -42.12 19.70 -9.61
N THR A 10 -42.29 20.98 -9.27
CA THR A 10 -41.28 21.69 -8.47
C THR A 10 -41.23 21.20 -7.02
N CYS A 11 -42.36 20.83 -6.42
CA CYS A 11 -42.39 20.22 -5.09
C CYS A 11 -41.67 18.87 -5.06
N LEU A 12 -41.89 17.99 -6.04
CA LEU A 12 -41.23 16.68 -6.11
C LEU A 12 -39.71 16.79 -6.27
N ILE A 13 -39.22 17.82 -6.97
CA ILE A 13 -37.78 18.07 -7.13
C ILE A 13 -37.18 18.62 -5.81
N PHE A 14 -37.92 19.46 -5.08
CA PHE A 14 -37.44 20.03 -3.82
C PHE A 14 -37.36 18.98 -2.70
N ASP A 15 -38.36 18.11 -2.60
CA ASP A 15 -38.40 17.05 -1.59
C ASP A 15 -37.38 15.92 -1.87
N GLY A 16 -37.10 15.65 -3.16
CA GLY A 16 -36.11 14.65 -3.58
C GLY A 16 -34.66 14.99 -3.23
N ILE A 17 -34.30 16.28 -3.15
CA ILE A 17 -32.93 16.73 -2.85
C ILE A 17 -32.59 16.56 -1.35
N ILE A 18 -33.59 16.61 -0.47
CA ILE A 18 -33.40 16.53 0.99
C ILE A 18 -33.24 15.07 1.49
N ALA A 19 -33.68 14.09 0.68
CA ALA A 19 -33.64 12.66 1.04
C ALA A 19 -32.30 11.96 0.73
N LEU A 20 -31.27 12.68 0.25
CA LEU A 20 -29.95 12.07 0.07
C LEU A 20 -29.38 11.67 1.44
N PRO A 21 -29.03 10.38 1.66
CA PRO A 21 -28.41 9.97 2.90
C PRO A 21 -27.10 10.76 3.04
N LYS A 22 -27.02 11.59 4.09
CA LYS A 22 -25.75 12.22 4.48
C LYS A 22 -24.78 11.10 4.78
N LYS A 23 -23.89 10.78 3.84
CA LYS A 23 -22.70 9.99 4.13
C LYS A 23 -22.00 10.69 5.28
N GLN A 24 -22.00 10.07 6.45
CA GLN A 24 -21.20 10.51 7.57
C GLN A 24 -19.74 10.30 7.15
N PHE A 25 -19.15 11.32 6.55
CA PHE A 25 -17.70 11.39 6.45
C PHE A 25 -17.21 11.53 7.88
N HIS A 26 -16.61 10.45 8.40
CA HIS A 26 -15.84 10.52 9.63
C HIS A 26 -14.78 11.60 9.42
N GLN A 27 -14.89 12.71 10.15
CA GLN A 27 -13.91 13.78 10.09
C GLN A 27 -12.65 13.24 10.74
N VAL A 28 -11.65 12.90 9.92
CA VAL A 28 -10.32 12.55 10.40
C VAL A 28 -9.76 13.75 11.16
N PRO A 29 -9.38 13.59 12.44
CA PRO A 29 -8.77 14.66 13.24
C PRO A 29 -7.60 15.31 12.48
N LYS A 30 -7.43 16.64 12.61
CA LYS A 30 -6.36 17.38 11.92
C LYS A 30 -4.97 16.82 12.20
N ASP A 31 -4.79 16.32 13.41
CA ASP A 31 -3.57 15.76 13.96
C ASP A 31 -3.23 14.43 13.26
N GLU A 32 -4.25 13.58 13.02
CA GLU A 32 -4.12 12.37 12.21
C GLU A 32 -3.89 12.72 10.73
N ALA A 33 -4.55 13.74 10.19
CA ALA A 33 -4.34 14.19 8.81
C ALA A 33 -2.94 14.82 8.57
N GLN A 34 -2.36 15.45 9.59
CA GLN A 34 -0.99 15.98 9.57
C GLN A 34 0.02 14.84 9.69
N LEU A 35 -0.22 13.89 10.61
CA LEU A 35 0.53 12.64 10.71
C LEU A 35 0.50 11.90 9.36
N GLU A 36 -0.67 11.79 8.72
CA GLU A 36 -0.85 11.14 7.41
C GLU A 36 -0.02 11.77 6.29
N LYS A 37 0.26 13.08 6.35
CA LYS A 37 1.17 13.76 5.41
C LYS A 37 2.64 13.46 5.70
N GLU A 38 2.99 13.25 6.96
CA GLU A 38 4.35 12.96 7.40
C GLU A 38 4.78 11.52 7.04
N TYR A 39 3.86 10.56 7.03
CA TYR A 39 4.12 9.15 6.69
C TYR A 39 3.78 8.78 5.23
N GLU A 40 3.86 9.75 4.30
CA GLU A 40 3.76 9.42 2.88
C GLU A 40 5.03 8.69 2.43
N ILE A 41 4.89 7.41 2.08
CA ILE A 41 6.00 6.57 1.60
C ILE A 41 6.54 7.17 0.30
N ASN A 42 7.69 7.84 0.39
CA ASN A 42 8.34 8.48 -0.74
C ASN A 42 9.35 7.53 -1.40
N LEU A 43 8.91 6.84 -2.45
CA LEU A 43 9.77 5.97 -3.29
C LEU A 43 10.29 6.67 -4.54
N SER A 44 10.23 8.01 -4.60
CA SER A 44 10.61 8.77 -5.81
C SER A 44 12.06 8.55 -6.22
N TYR A 45 12.96 8.27 -5.27
CA TYR A 45 14.38 7.99 -5.52
C TYR A 45 14.60 6.71 -6.36
N LEU A 46 13.67 5.76 -6.32
CA LEU A 46 13.74 4.55 -7.13
C LEU A 46 13.31 4.81 -8.59
N GLY A 47 12.53 5.87 -8.82
CA GLY A 47 12.08 6.30 -10.13
C GLY A 47 11.32 5.20 -10.88
N ASN A 48 11.56 5.08 -12.17
CA ASN A 48 10.88 4.09 -13.02
C ASN A 48 11.32 2.64 -12.77
N ARG A 49 12.40 2.40 -12.00
CA ARG A 49 12.94 1.05 -11.77
C ARG A 49 12.02 0.16 -10.94
N ILE A 50 11.08 0.76 -10.20
CA ILE A 50 10.07 0.01 -9.45
C ILE A 50 9.03 -0.63 -10.35
N TYR A 51 8.85 -0.15 -11.58
CA TYR A 51 7.83 -0.67 -12.49
C TYR A 51 8.44 -1.63 -13.50
N GLY A 52 7.79 -2.77 -13.69
CA GLY A 52 8.25 -3.75 -14.67
C GLY A 52 7.39 -5.01 -14.74
N LEU A 53 7.83 -5.96 -15.56
CA LEU A 53 7.29 -7.31 -15.57
C LEU A 53 8.25 -8.24 -14.82
N PRO A 54 7.73 -9.28 -14.13
CA PRO A 54 8.58 -10.31 -13.56
C PRO A 54 9.48 -10.92 -14.64
N ASN A 55 10.73 -11.22 -14.29
CA ASN A 55 11.67 -11.90 -15.16
C ASN A 55 12.31 -13.11 -14.47
N ASP A 56 12.71 -14.08 -15.29
CA ASP A 56 13.35 -15.31 -14.80
C ASP A 56 14.86 -15.10 -14.53
N ILE A 57 15.43 -14.03 -15.08
CA ILE A 57 16.86 -13.68 -14.93
C ILE A 57 17.25 -13.53 -13.46
N SER A 58 16.38 -12.91 -12.65
CA SER A 58 16.62 -12.77 -11.21
C SER A 58 16.72 -14.16 -10.54
N GLY A 59 15.83 -15.09 -10.91
CA GLY A 59 15.86 -16.47 -10.44
C GLY A 59 17.11 -17.22 -10.87
N GLU A 60 17.55 -17.06 -12.13
CA GLU A 60 18.78 -17.68 -12.63
C GLU A 60 20.05 -17.17 -11.94
N ARG A 61 20.07 -15.89 -11.57
CA ARG A 61 21.22 -15.32 -10.84
C ARG A 61 21.28 -15.81 -9.41
N VAL A 62 20.13 -15.88 -8.73
CA VAL A 62 20.02 -16.50 -7.40
C VAL A 62 20.39 -17.98 -7.45
N ALA A 63 19.98 -18.71 -8.49
CA ALA A 63 20.33 -20.13 -8.66
C ALA A 63 21.84 -20.36 -8.85
N ARG A 64 22.56 -19.39 -9.41
CA ARG A 64 24.03 -19.42 -9.58
C ARG A 64 24.78 -18.80 -8.40
N TRP A 65 24.07 -18.28 -7.40
CA TRP A 65 24.69 -17.66 -6.25
C TRP A 65 25.50 -18.69 -5.44
N ASN A 66 26.65 -18.26 -4.92
CA ASN A 66 27.42 -19.03 -3.97
C ASN A 66 28.09 -18.09 -2.95
N PRO A 67 28.48 -18.59 -1.77
CA PRO A 67 29.04 -17.78 -0.69
C PRO A 67 30.34 -17.03 -1.04
N TYR A 68 31.04 -17.43 -2.11
CA TYR A 68 32.32 -16.82 -2.52
C TYR A 68 32.14 -15.63 -3.45
N LEU A 69 30.92 -15.38 -3.95
CA LEU A 69 30.64 -14.22 -4.81
C LEU A 69 30.72 -12.88 -4.07
N GLY A 70 30.71 -12.91 -2.72
CA GLY A 70 30.87 -11.72 -1.90
C GLY A 70 29.74 -10.70 -2.00
N VAL A 71 28.63 -11.07 -2.62
CA VAL A 71 27.42 -10.26 -2.79
C VAL A 71 26.23 -11.00 -2.22
N ASN A 72 25.28 -10.25 -1.67
CA ASN A 72 24.07 -10.82 -1.12
C ASN A 72 23.16 -11.36 -2.25
N PRO A 73 22.54 -12.55 -2.08
CA PRO A 73 21.73 -13.16 -3.14
C PRO A 73 20.52 -12.30 -3.55
N GLU A 74 19.97 -11.51 -2.63
CA GLU A 74 18.89 -10.56 -2.91
C GLU A 74 19.34 -9.40 -3.83
N GLU A 75 20.61 -9.00 -3.77
CA GLU A 75 21.18 -7.93 -4.60
C GLU A 75 21.46 -8.38 -6.05
N LEU A 76 21.31 -9.68 -6.33
CA LEU A 76 21.46 -10.23 -7.68
C LEU A 76 20.22 -9.99 -8.56
N GLY A 77 19.10 -9.60 -7.96
CA GLY A 77 17.87 -9.30 -8.68
C GLY A 77 18.03 -8.13 -9.65
N THR A 78 17.18 -8.12 -10.68
CA THR A 78 17.11 -6.98 -11.62
C THR A 78 16.11 -5.90 -11.18
N TYR A 79 15.42 -6.13 -10.07
CA TYR A 79 14.38 -5.26 -9.55
C TYR A 79 14.98 -4.10 -8.76
N ALA A 80 14.17 -3.08 -8.44
CA ALA A 80 14.62 -2.00 -7.58
C ALA A 80 15.03 -2.58 -6.21
N GLU A 81 16.21 -2.19 -5.70
CA GLU A 81 16.81 -2.74 -4.47
C GLU A 81 16.96 -4.28 -4.46
N GLY A 82 16.84 -4.94 -5.61
CA GLY A 82 16.97 -6.39 -5.74
C GLY A 82 15.64 -7.15 -5.68
N ASP A 83 14.66 -6.67 -4.91
CA ASP A 83 13.39 -7.38 -4.66
C ASP A 83 12.11 -6.53 -4.82
N ILE A 84 12.22 -5.23 -5.12
CA ILE A 84 11.06 -4.34 -5.28
C ILE A 84 10.60 -4.29 -6.74
N LEU A 85 9.44 -4.89 -7.01
CA LEU A 85 8.76 -4.82 -8.30
C LEU A 85 7.26 -4.53 -8.13
N PHE A 86 6.84 -3.36 -8.61
CA PHE A 86 5.45 -3.05 -8.91
C PHE A 86 5.15 -3.52 -10.33
N SER A 87 4.55 -4.70 -10.41
CA SER A 87 3.96 -5.17 -11.66
C SER A 87 2.80 -4.25 -12.08
N ASN A 88 2.52 -4.20 -13.39
CA ASN A 88 1.48 -3.39 -14.07
C ASN A 88 0.22 -3.14 -13.19
N PRO A 89 -0.50 -2.00 -13.27
CA PRO A 89 -1.58 -1.66 -12.32
C PRO A 89 -2.79 -2.62 -12.35
N THR A 90 -2.84 -3.56 -13.29
CA THR A 90 -3.80 -4.68 -13.34
C THR A 90 -3.40 -5.87 -12.46
N SER A 91 -2.15 -5.93 -12.02
CA SER A 91 -1.62 -6.96 -11.15
C SER A 91 -1.83 -6.58 -9.68
N LYS A 92 -2.42 -7.51 -8.93
CA LYS A 92 -2.81 -7.32 -7.52
C LYS A 92 -1.61 -7.58 -6.58
N SER A 93 -0.48 -6.92 -6.77
CA SER A 93 0.72 -7.16 -5.95
C SER A 93 0.80 -6.30 -4.69
N ALA A 94 -0.03 -5.27 -4.55
CA ALA A 94 -0.19 -4.52 -3.30
C ALA A 94 -1.64 -4.03 -3.12
N TYR A 95 -2.18 -4.12 -1.91
CA TYR A 95 -3.38 -3.36 -1.56
C TYR A 95 -2.99 -1.88 -1.49
N ALA A 96 -3.22 -1.15 -2.59
CA ALA A 96 -2.88 0.27 -2.69
C ALA A 96 -3.65 1.15 -1.68
N SER A 97 -4.77 0.62 -1.16
CA SER A 97 -5.62 1.33 -0.23
C SER A 97 -4.93 1.48 1.14
N LYS A 98 -4.87 2.74 1.61
CA LYS A 98 -4.28 3.11 2.90
C LYS A 98 -4.95 2.42 4.09
N PHE A 99 -6.20 1.95 3.93
CA PHE A 99 -6.93 1.19 4.95
C PHE A 99 -6.26 -0.13 5.36
N PHE A 100 -5.36 -0.68 4.54
CA PHE A 100 -4.64 -1.92 4.85
C PHE A 100 -3.24 -1.70 5.45
N ARG A 101 -2.85 -0.43 5.68
CA ARG A 101 -1.58 -0.11 6.33
C ARG A 101 -1.69 -0.28 7.84
N TRP A 102 -0.59 -0.57 8.49
CA TRP A 102 -0.50 -0.59 9.95
C TRP A 102 -0.67 0.84 10.50
N ARG A 103 -1.55 0.99 11.49
CA ARG A 103 -1.79 2.29 12.13
C ARG A 103 -0.52 2.78 12.82
N GLY A 104 -0.14 4.03 12.59
CA GLY A 104 1.09 4.62 13.14
C GLY A 104 2.38 4.04 12.56
N ALA A 105 2.32 3.26 11.47
CA ALA A 105 3.45 2.50 10.94
C ALA A 105 4.09 1.53 11.95
N GLU A 106 3.35 1.16 13.01
CA GLU A 106 3.79 0.21 14.02
C GLU A 106 3.37 -1.21 13.65
N ILE A 107 4.35 -2.09 13.43
CA ILE A 107 4.12 -3.50 13.07
C ILE A 107 4.32 -4.36 14.33
N PRO A 108 3.25 -4.84 14.98
CA PRO A 108 3.38 -5.78 16.09
C PRO A 108 3.82 -7.16 15.55
N TYR A 109 4.92 -7.68 16.06
CA TYR A 109 5.43 -9.00 15.70
C TYR A 109 5.62 -9.90 16.94
N LYS A 110 5.49 -11.21 16.74
CA LYS A 110 5.75 -12.21 17.78
C LYS A 110 6.55 -13.36 17.18
N ILE A 111 7.78 -13.53 17.64
CA ILE A 111 8.65 -14.63 17.21
C ILE A 111 8.28 -15.89 18.00
N THR A 112 7.65 -16.86 17.35
CA THR A 112 7.26 -18.16 17.95
C THR A 112 8.11 -19.30 17.38
N GLY A 113 8.63 -20.18 18.26
CA GLY A 113 9.44 -21.34 17.85
C GLY A 113 10.71 -21.58 18.68
N ARG A 114 11.34 -22.75 18.51
CA ARG A 114 12.64 -23.10 19.12
C ARG A 114 13.78 -22.52 18.28
N PHE A 115 14.13 -21.26 18.55
CA PHE A 115 15.32 -20.64 17.98
C PHE A 115 16.52 -20.85 18.91
N LYS A 116 17.65 -21.32 18.36
CA LYS A 116 18.93 -21.25 19.07
C LYS A 116 19.25 -19.78 19.37
N TRP A 117 19.81 -19.49 20.55
CA TRP A 117 19.99 -18.13 21.10
C TRP A 117 20.62 -17.13 20.10
N ASN A 118 21.55 -17.63 19.31
CA ASN A 118 22.29 -16.93 18.25
C ASN A 118 21.47 -16.56 17.00
N ARG A 119 20.23 -17.06 16.82
CA ARG A 119 19.34 -16.65 15.70
C ARG A 119 18.27 -15.64 16.07
N LYS A 120 18.02 -15.41 17.36
CA LYS A 120 17.03 -14.40 17.79
C LYS A 120 17.52 -12.97 17.54
N LYS A 121 18.84 -12.74 17.65
CA LYS A 121 19.46 -11.45 17.35
C LYS A 121 19.27 -11.01 15.89
N PHE A 122 19.08 -11.95 14.96
CA PHE A 122 18.90 -11.62 13.55
C PHE A 122 17.51 -11.00 13.24
N CYS A 123 16.52 -11.26 14.09
CA CYS A 123 15.14 -10.80 13.89
C CYS A 123 14.73 -9.67 14.84
N LEU A 124 15.65 -9.19 15.67
CA LEU A 124 15.41 -8.12 16.63
C LEU A 124 16.21 -6.90 16.16
N PRO A 125 15.62 -5.69 16.18
CA PRO A 125 16.40 -4.47 16.00
C PRO A 125 17.42 -4.34 17.13
N ASP A 126 18.59 -3.77 16.82
CA ASP A 126 19.67 -3.51 17.79
C ASP A 126 19.25 -2.52 18.90
#